data_AF-A0A7W0T186-F1
#
_entry.id   AF-A0A7W0T186-F1
#
_cell.length_a   1.000
_cell.length_b   1.000
_cell.length_c   1.000
_cell.angle_alpha   90.00
_cell.angle_beta   90.00
_cell.angle_gamma   90.00
#
_symmetry.space_group_name_H-M   'P 1'
#
loop_
_entity.id
_entity.type
_entity.pdbx_description
1 polymer ?
#
loop_
_entity_poly.entity_id
_entity_poly.type
_entity_poly.pdbx_seq_one_letter_code
_entity_poly.pdbx_strand_id
1 'polypeptide(L)'
;MATSYLSPGVYVEEVDRGSKPIEAVGTNTVGFLGESSKGPVNESVLITNWSQFVKTFGDFKDCSEHLAHAVYGFFNNGGSRCFVVNVGAPETAKVEVKPTGDKKDEKQAQPVTTGGGRDALYIGRDGGPGARTGLKCFDEIDEVAILAAPGQVSPAVQDALLSHAETRKDRFAVLDSPETITGGVDKLPKPRDSKYGAYYFPWIQVYDPDKGNIFVPPSGHIAGVYSRTDSERGVHKAPANEIVRGALGLKYNVSKGEQDLLNPKGINAIRFMNGGIRIWGARTLSSDPSWRYINVRRLFIMVESSIERATQWVVFEPNDHRLWKRVQRTISSFLTLLW
;
A
#
# COMPACT_ATOMS: atom_id res chain seq x y z
N MET A 1 35.25 37.89 1.33
CA MET A 1 36.16 38.76 2.11
C MET A 1 36.92 37.87 3.06
N ALA A 2 38.26 37.96 3.06
CA ALA A 2 39.09 37.14 3.94
C ALA A 2 38.90 37.59 5.40
N THR A 3 38.43 36.68 6.26
CA THR A 3 38.36 36.88 7.71
C THR A 3 39.78 36.86 8.28
N SER A 4 40.28 38.00 8.76
CA SER A 4 41.54 38.04 9.49
C SER A 4 41.30 37.65 10.94
N TYR A 5 41.85 36.51 11.35
CA TYR A 5 41.83 36.07 12.75
C TYR A 5 42.99 36.74 13.49
N LEU A 6 42.67 37.55 14.51
CA LEU A 6 43.63 38.43 15.20
C LEU A 6 44.25 37.82 16.47
N SER A 7 43.83 36.61 16.91
CA SER A 7 44.34 35.99 18.14
C SER A 7 44.54 34.47 17.98
N PRO A 8 45.56 33.85 18.60
CA PRO A 8 45.67 32.39 18.63
C PRO A 8 44.53 31.80 19.45
N GLY A 9 43.62 31.04 18.81
CA GLY A 9 42.47 30.42 19.46
C GLY A 9 41.72 29.47 18.51
N VAL A 10 40.77 28.70 19.05
CA VAL A 10 39.87 27.86 18.25
C VAL A 10 38.68 28.72 17.82
N TYR A 11 38.61 29.04 16.54
CA TYR A 11 37.45 29.70 15.94
C TYR A 11 36.53 28.66 15.33
N VAL A 12 35.27 28.66 15.75
CA VAL A 12 34.22 27.84 15.12
C VAL A 12 33.51 28.75 14.13
N GLU A 13 33.64 28.45 12.84
CA GLU A 13 32.87 29.09 11.79
C GLU A 13 31.87 28.07 11.26
N GLU A 14 30.59 28.36 11.40
CA GLU A 14 29.53 27.57 10.79
C GLU A 14 29.49 27.87 9.30
N VAL A 15 30.34 27.17 8.55
CA VAL A 15 30.24 27.15 7.10
C VAL A 15 28.99 26.37 6.75
N ASP A 16 27.97 27.09 6.28
CA ASP A 16 26.73 26.53 5.74
C ASP A 16 27.06 25.69 4.50
N ARG A 17 27.39 24.42 4.72
CA ARG A 17 27.51 23.42 3.65
C ARG A 17 26.15 23.41 2.98
N GLY A 18 26.09 23.85 1.71
CA GLY A 18 24.85 24.13 1.01
C GLY A 18 23.78 23.04 1.16
N SER A 19 22.53 23.41 0.91
CA SER A 19 21.37 22.52 0.99
C SER A 19 21.64 21.15 0.36
N LYS A 20 21.45 20.07 1.14
CA LYS A 20 21.50 18.70 0.63
C LYS A 20 20.50 18.57 -0.54
N PRO A 21 20.90 17.97 -1.67
CA PRO A 21 19.96 17.65 -2.75
C PRO A 21 18.80 16.81 -2.22
N ILE A 22 17.60 17.04 -2.76
CA ILE A 22 16.43 16.23 -2.44
C ILE A 22 16.56 14.91 -3.20
N GLU A 23 16.49 13.80 -2.47
CA GLU A 23 16.37 12.47 -3.04
C GLU A 23 14.90 12.07 -3.08
N ALA A 24 14.49 11.40 -4.17
CA ALA A 24 13.13 10.89 -4.29
C ALA A 24 12.89 9.76 -3.28
N VAL A 25 11.75 9.79 -2.58
CA VAL A 25 11.35 8.71 -1.68
C VAL A 25 11.00 7.44 -2.46
N GLY A 26 11.18 6.28 -1.81
CA GLY A 26 10.81 4.99 -2.39
C GLY A 26 9.30 4.85 -2.54
N THR A 27 8.84 4.49 -3.75
CA THR A 27 7.40 4.35 -4.09
C THR A 27 6.90 2.91 -4.15
N ASN A 28 7.77 1.95 -3.83
CA ASN A 28 7.58 0.50 -4.03
C ASN A 28 7.39 -0.30 -2.73
N THR A 29 7.38 0.35 -1.57
CA THR A 29 7.09 -0.32 -0.30
C THR A 29 5.57 -0.53 -0.16
N VAL A 30 5.14 -1.77 0.06
CA VAL A 30 3.73 -2.11 0.24
C VAL A 30 3.43 -2.49 1.68
N GLY A 31 2.32 -2.01 2.23
CA GLY A 31 1.71 -2.49 3.47
C GLY A 31 0.59 -3.48 3.16
N PHE A 32 0.78 -4.75 3.53
CA PHE A 32 -0.21 -5.81 3.41
C PHE A 32 -0.92 -6.05 4.72
N LEU A 33 -2.25 -6.03 4.67
CA LEU A 33 -3.12 -6.36 5.78
C LEU A 33 -3.81 -7.71 5.53
N GLY A 34 -3.65 -8.67 6.43
CA GLY A 34 -4.30 -9.97 6.28
C GLY A 34 -4.27 -10.78 7.56
N GLU A 35 -4.80 -11.99 7.48
CA GLU A 35 -4.89 -12.92 8.61
C GLU A 35 -3.83 -14.02 8.47
N SER A 36 -3.20 -14.37 9.58
CA SER A 36 -2.34 -15.54 9.69
C SER A 36 -2.47 -16.19 11.07
N SER A 37 -2.35 -17.51 11.08
CA SER A 37 -2.32 -18.33 12.30
C SER A 37 -0.98 -18.23 13.02
N LYS A 38 0.07 -17.76 12.34
CA LYS A 38 1.44 -17.59 12.87
C LYS A 38 1.92 -16.16 12.74
N GLY A 39 2.88 -15.80 13.58
CA GLY A 39 3.49 -14.48 13.60
C GLY A 39 2.82 -13.50 14.57
N PRO A 40 3.44 -12.34 14.79
CA PRO A 40 2.93 -11.35 15.73
C PRO A 40 1.65 -10.70 15.19
N VAL A 41 0.63 -10.60 16.04
CA VAL A 41 -0.67 -10.02 15.71
C VAL A 41 -0.65 -8.53 16.02
N ASN A 42 -1.18 -7.71 15.11
CA ASN A 42 -1.19 -6.25 15.17
C ASN A 42 0.19 -5.59 15.27
N GLU A 43 1.23 -6.28 14.80
CA GLU A 43 2.58 -5.75 14.68
C GLU A 43 2.96 -5.66 13.20
N SER A 44 3.57 -4.54 12.80
CA SER A 44 4.01 -4.31 11.44
C SER A 44 5.43 -4.84 11.23
N VAL A 45 5.53 -5.97 10.54
CA VAL A 45 6.83 -6.63 10.33
C VAL A 45 7.34 -6.36 8.92
N LEU A 46 8.60 -5.88 8.83
CA LEU A 46 9.30 -5.73 7.56
C LEU A 46 9.71 -7.09 6.97
N ILE A 47 9.27 -7.37 5.75
CA ILE A 47 9.59 -8.55 4.97
C ILE A 47 10.27 -8.11 3.67
N THR A 48 11.46 -8.66 3.41
CA THR A 48 12.29 -8.33 2.24
C THR A 48 12.38 -9.46 1.22
N ASN A 49 11.95 -10.66 1.58
CA ASN A 49 11.95 -11.81 0.69
C ASN A 49 10.92 -12.86 1.15
N TRP A 50 10.60 -13.79 0.26
CA TRP A 50 9.63 -14.86 0.53
C TRP A 50 10.07 -15.78 1.69
N SER A 51 11.34 -16.15 1.78
CA SER A 51 11.82 -17.03 2.86
C SER A 51 11.65 -16.40 4.24
N GLN A 52 11.82 -15.09 4.36
CA GLN A 52 11.56 -14.32 5.57
C GLN A 52 10.07 -14.30 5.92
N PHE A 53 9.19 -14.17 4.92
CA PHE A 53 7.75 -14.26 5.12
C PHE A 53 7.36 -15.62 5.73
N VAL A 54 7.80 -16.71 5.10
CA VAL A 54 7.48 -18.07 5.55
C VAL A 54 7.99 -18.33 6.97
N LYS A 55 9.17 -17.80 7.32
CA LYS A 55 9.72 -17.93 8.68
C LYS A 55 8.88 -17.21 9.74
N THR A 56 8.32 -16.05 9.42
CA THR A 56 7.59 -15.22 10.40
C THR A 56 6.10 -15.56 10.46
N PHE A 57 5.43 -15.63 9.31
CA PHE A 57 3.97 -15.77 9.20
C PHE A 57 3.53 -17.17 8.75
N GLY A 58 4.46 -18.06 8.43
CA GLY A 58 4.17 -19.40 7.95
C GLY A 58 3.95 -19.49 6.44
N ASP A 59 3.66 -20.70 5.97
CA ASP A 59 3.48 -20.98 4.55
C ASP A 59 2.01 -20.77 4.11
N PHE A 60 1.67 -21.13 2.87
CA PHE A 60 0.32 -21.01 2.29
C PHE A 60 -0.81 -21.61 3.17
N LYS A 61 -0.51 -22.62 4.01
CA LYS A 61 -1.47 -23.25 4.94
C LYS A 61 -1.73 -22.47 6.22
N ASP A 62 -0.73 -21.71 6.67
CA ASP A 62 -0.77 -21.03 7.97
C ASP A 62 -1.44 -19.66 7.86
N CYS A 63 -1.39 -19.04 6.68
CA CYS A 63 -2.03 -17.77 6.37
C CYS A 63 -3.46 -17.93 5.86
N SER A 64 -4.21 -16.83 5.82
CA SER A 64 -5.42 -16.80 4.99
C SER A 64 -5.08 -17.12 3.54
N GLU A 65 -6.07 -17.69 2.82
CA GLU A 65 -5.93 -18.09 1.42
C GLU A 65 -5.48 -16.96 0.48
N HIS A 66 -5.57 -15.71 0.93
CA HIS A 66 -5.25 -14.54 0.11
C HIS A 66 -3.92 -13.88 0.48
N LEU A 67 -3.54 -13.82 1.76
CA LEU A 67 -2.36 -13.05 2.18
C LEU A 67 -1.06 -13.64 1.66
N ALA A 68 -0.83 -14.94 1.86
CA ALA A 68 0.39 -15.61 1.41
C ALA A 68 0.57 -15.51 -0.11
N HIS A 69 -0.49 -15.76 -0.87
CA HIS A 69 -0.50 -15.65 -2.33
C HIS A 69 -0.29 -14.22 -2.82
N ALA A 70 -0.85 -13.22 -2.13
CA ALA A 70 -0.62 -11.81 -2.45
C ALA A 70 0.83 -11.40 -2.24
N VAL A 71 1.45 -11.81 -1.12
CA VAL A 71 2.86 -11.53 -0.83
C VAL A 71 3.79 -12.28 -1.77
N TYR A 72 3.51 -13.54 -2.08
CA TYR A 72 4.26 -14.31 -3.07
C TYR A 72 4.17 -13.66 -4.46
N GLY A 73 2.96 -13.31 -4.88
CA GLY A 73 2.70 -12.60 -6.14
C GLY A 73 3.40 -11.25 -6.23
N PHE A 74 3.47 -10.52 -5.10
CA PHE A 74 4.20 -9.26 -5.00
C PHE A 74 5.70 -9.43 -5.31
N PHE A 75 6.36 -10.37 -4.62
CA PHE A 75 7.80 -10.63 -4.84
C PHE A 75 8.07 -11.14 -6.26
N ASN A 76 7.24 -12.06 -6.76
CA ASN A 76 7.40 -12.60 -8.12
C ASN A 76 7.21 -11.53 -9.22
N ASN A 77 6.40 -10.51 -8.94
CA ASN A 77 6.17 -9.42 -9.87
C ASN A 77 7.19 -8.27 -9.78
N GLY A 78 8.21 -8.37 -8.92
CA GLY A 78 9.27 -7.36 -8.79
C GLY A 78 9.14 -6.45 -7.57
N GLY A 79 8.34 -6.87 -6.57
CA GLY A 79 8.36 -6.28 -5.24
C GLY A 79 9.69 -6.52 -4.54
N SER A 80 10.18 -5.51 -3.82
CA SER A 80 11.47 -5.57 -3.12
C SER A 80 11.30 -5.72 -1.61
N ARG A 81 10.37 -4.98 -1.02
CA ARG A 81 10.10 -4.98 0.43
C ARG A 81 8.64 -4.65 0.71
N CYS A 82 8.07 -5.30 1.71
CA CYS A 82 6.72 -5.04 2.19
C CYS A 82 6.67 -5.10 3.71
N PHE A 83 5.73 -4.37 4.29
CA PHE A 83 5.34 -4.52 5.68
C PHE A 83 4.08 -5.38 5.72
N VAL A 84 4.06 -6.40 6.56
CA VAL A 84 2.89 -7.26 6.75
C VAL A 84 2.39 -7.06 8.17
N VAL A 85 1.09 -6.81 8.31
CA VAL A 85 0.40 -6.79 9.60
C VAL A 85 -0.61 -7.93 9.59
N ASN A 86 -0.46 -8.82 10.56
CA ASN A 86 -1.41 -9.88 10.83
C ASN A 86 -2.52 -9.36 11.75
N VAL A 87 -3.78 -9.36 11.30
CA VAL A 87 -4.93 -8.87 12.08
C VAL A 87 -5.53 -9.91 13.03
N GLY A 88 -4.99 -11.14 13.02
CA GLY A 88 -5.43 -12.25 13.86
C GLY A 88 -5.64 -13.54 13.06
N ALA A 89 -5.85 -14.65 13.78
CA ALA A 89 -6.08 -15.94 13.14
C ALA A 89 -7.45 -15.98 12.43
N PRO A 90 -7.56 -16.63 11.26
CA PRO A 90 -8.85 -16.96 10.68
C PRO A 90 -9.61 -17.90 11.64
N GLU A 91 -10.93 -17.75 11.76
CA GLU A 91 -11.81 -18.47 12.72
C GLU A 91 -11.68 -20.01 12.79
N THR A 92 -10.88 -20.64 11.94
CA THR A 92 -10.56 -22.08 12.00
C THR A 92 -9.44 -22.46 12.98
N ALA A 93 -8.71 -21.52 13.56
CA ALA A 93 -7.71 -21.82 14.59
C ALA A 93 -8.32 -21.68 15.99
N LYS A 94 -8.59 -22.81 16.66
CA LYS A 94 -8.87 -22.84 18.10
C LYS A 94 -7.72 -22.15 18.83
N VAL A 95 -7.98 -20.97 19.38
CA VAL A 95 -7.04 -20.28 20.27
C VAL A 95 -7.02 -21.03 21.59
N GLU A 96 -6.02 -21.88 21.81
CA GLU A 96 -5.66 -22.34 23.16
C GLU A 96 -5.08 -21.15 23.92
N VAL A 97 -5.96 -20.42 24.62
CA VAL A 97 -5.52 -19.51 25.67
C VAL A 97 -5.12 -20.38 26.87
N LYS A 98 -3.81 -20.46 27.15
CA LYS A 98 -3.33 -20.95 28.45
C LYS A 98 -3.89 -20.03 29.54
N PRO A 99 -4.69 -20.54 30.50
CA PRO A 99 -5.22 -19.73 31.57
C PRO A 99 -4.07 -19.47 32.56
N THR A 100 -3.63 -18.23 32.65
CA THR A 100 -2.86 -17.79 33.83
C THR A 100 -3.84 -17.00 34.68
N GLY A 101 -4.25 -17.58 35.80
CA GLY A 101 -5.18 -16.98 36.74
C GLY A 101 -4.56 -15.77 37.44
N ASP A 102 -5.36 -14.73 37.68
CA ASP A 102 -6.08 -14.62 38.95
C ASP A 102 -7.28 -13.66 38.83
N LYS A 103 -8.35 -14.01 39.56
CA LYS A 103 -9.68 -13.37 39.54
C LYS A 103 -9.71 -12.10 40.40
N LYS A 104 -10.42 -11.07 39.92
CA LYS A 104 -11.66 -10.47 40.52
C LYS A 104 -11.90 -9.06 39.98
N ASP A 105 -12.96 -8.89 39.19
CA ASP A 105 -14.14 -8.12 39.58
C ASP A 105 -15.15 -8.07 38.43
N GLU A 106 -16.33 -8.60 38.70
CA GLU A 106 -17.46 -8.64 37.79
C GLU A 106 -18.14 -7.27 37.70
N LYS A 107 -18.11 -6.67 36.51
CA LYS A 107 -19.25 -5.89 36.01
C LYS A 107 -19.68 -6.50 34.68
N GLN A 108 -20.90 -7.04 34.69
CA GLN A 108 -21.58 -7.65 33.56
C GLN A 108 -21.56 -6.71 32.34
N ALA A 109 -20.77 -7.06 31.34
CA ALA A 109 -20.94 -6.55 29.98
C ALA A 109 -21.86 -7.52 29.24
N GLN A 110 -23.06 -7.03 28.92
CA GLN A 110 -24.04 -7.72 28.07
C GLN A 110 -23.43 -8.04 26.68
N PRO A 111 -23.88 -9.12 26.03
CA PRO A 111 -23.29 -9.59 24.78
C PRO A 111 -23.59 -8.60 23.65
N VAL A 112 -22.54 -8.01 23.06
CA VAL A 112 -22.68 -7.18 21.87
C VAL A 112 -22.89 -8.10 20.67
N THR A 113 -24.15 -8.32 20.30
CA THR A 113 -24.52 -8.87 18.98
C THR A 113 -24.48 -7.75 17.95
N THR A 114 -23.56 -7.77 16.98
CA THR A 114 -23.69 -7.00 15.73
C THR A 114 -22.63 -7.46 14.72
N GLY A 115 -23.01 -7.68 13.45
CA GLY A 115 -22.17 -8.27 12.38
C GLY A 115 -20.97 -7.44 11.90
N GLY A 116 -20.18 -6.87 12.81
CA GLY A 116 -18.96 -6.09 12.54
C GLY A 116 -17.66 -6.77 12.99
N GLY A 117 -17.67 -8.07 13.26
CA GLY A 117 -16.55 -8.77 13.91
C GLY A 117 -15.25 -8.80 13.10
N ARG A 118 -15.34 -9.09 11.79
CA ARG A 118 -14.15 -9.29 10.93
C ARG A 118 -13.63 -7.98 10.35
N ASP A 119 -14.51 -7.14 9.82
CA ASP A 119 -14.14 -5.84 9.24
C ASP A 119 -13.46 -4.94 10.29
N ALA A 120 -13.90 -5.00 11.55
CA ALA A 120 -13.28 -4.25 12.63
C ALA A 120 -11.82 -4.64 12.91
N LEU A 121 -11.41 -5.89 12.63
CA LEU A 121 -10.01 -6.32 12.75
C LEU A 121 -9.12 -5.65 11.70
N TYR A 122 -9.62 -5.53 10.47
CA TYR A 122 -8.90 -4.86 9.38
C TYR A 122 -8.87 -3.34 9.56
N ILE A 123 -10.00 -2.72 9.91
CA ILE A 123 -10.07 -1.27 10.17
C ILE A 123 -9.17 -0.91 11.35
N GLY A 124 -9.23 -1.73 12.40
CA GLY A 124 -8.44 -1.56 13.61
C GLY A 124 -8.87 -0.36 14.45
N ARG A 125 -8.11 -0.12 15.52
CA ARG A 125 -8.31 0.98 16.47
C ARG A 125 -6.97 1.66 16.73
N ASP A 126 -7.03 2.97 16.92
CA ASP A 126 -5.87 3.75 17.37
C ASP A 126 -5.86 3.79 18.91
N GLY A 127 -5.03 2.93 19.50
CA GLY A 127 -4.80 2.88 20.95
C GLY A 127 -3.62 3.76 21.40
N GLY A 128 -3.02 4.52 20.49
CA GLY A 128 -1.74 5.20 20.71
C GLY A 128 -0.52 4.35 20.33
N PRO A 129 0.70 4.91 20.44
CA PRO A 129 1.92 4.25 19.97
C PRO A 129 2.12 2.86 20.59
N GLY A 130 2.36 1.85 19.76
CA GLY A 130 2.53 0.46 20.19
C GLY A 130 1.25 -0.28 20.62
N ALA A 131 0.09 0.39 20.63
CA ALA A 131 -1.22 -0.21 20.92
C ALA A 131 -2.20 -0.06 19.74
N ARG A 132 -1.69 0.27 18.55
CA ARG A 132 -2.47 0.34 17.31
C ARG A 132 -2.77 -1.07 16.80
N THR A 133 -3.91 -1.20 16.13
CA THR A 133 -4.36 -2.48 15.56
C THR A 133 -4.78 -2.31 14.11
N GLY A 134 -4.77 -3.40 13.34
CA GLY A 134 -5.19 -3.43 11.95
C GLY A 134 -4.46 -2.41 11.07
N LEU A 135 -5.22 -1.66 10.28
CA LEU A 135 -4.71 -0.63 9.37
C LEU A 135 -3.90 0.47 10.09
N LYS A 136 -4.22 0.76 11.35
CA LYS A 136 -3.55 1.81 12.14
C LYS A 136 -2.11 1.45 12.50
N CYS A 137 -1.71 0.18 12.43
CA CYS A 137 -0.30 -0.21 12.61
C CYS A 137 0.63 0.43 11.57
N PHE A 138 0.12 0.82 10.40
CA PHE A 138 0.90 1.50 9.37
C PHE A 138 1.02 3.02 9.58
N ASP A 139 0.40 3.59 10.63
CA ASP A 139 0.59 5.02 10.96
C ASP A 139 1.98 5.31 11.54
N GLU A 140 2.66 4.29 12.06
CA GLU A 140 4.02 4.39 12.61
C GLU A 140 5.11 4.26 11.53
N ILE A 141 4.74 3.87 10.31
CA ILE A 141 5.68 3.59 9.23
C ILE A 141 5.43 4.57 8.08
N ASP A 142 6.33 5.53 7.95
CA ASP A 142 6.29 6.52 6.88
C ASP A 142 6.73 5.95 5.52
N GLU A 143 7.42 4.81 5.52
CA GLU A 143 7.96 4.23 4.29
C GLU A 143 6.93 3.50 3.41
N VAL A 144 5.71 3.28 3.92
CA VAL A 144 4.64 2.57 3.21
C VAL A 144 4.02 3.47 2.14
N ALA A 145 4.28 3.15 0.87
CA ALA A 145 3.78 3.92 -0.27
C ALA A 145 2.50 3.33 -0.88
N ILE A 146 2.26 2.03 -0.69
CA ILE A 146 1.09 1.32 -1.22
C ILE A 146 0.40 0.56 -0.08
N LEU A 147 -0.93 0.58 -0.02
CA LEU A 147 -1.72 -0.22 0.92
C LEU A 147 -2.57 -1.24 0.18
N ALA A 148 -2.61 -2.47 0.68
CA ALA A 148 -3.49 -3.52 0.18
C ALA A 148 -4.00 -4.41 1.33
N ALA A 149 -5.29 -4.75 1.29
CA ALA A 149 -5.88 -5.80 2.14
C ALA A 149 -6.42 -6.92 1.22
N PRO A 150 -5.58 -7.89 0.84
CA PRO A 150 -5.93 -8.86 -0.19
C PRO A 150 -7.20 -9.64 0.13
N GLY A 151 -8.16 -9.60 -0.79
CA GLY A 151 -9.42 -10.36 -0.68
C GLY A 151 -10.49 -9.67 0.19
N GLN A 152 -10.20 -8.50 0.77
CA GLN A 152 -11.18 -7.72 1.50
C GLN A 152 -12.01 -6.86 0.55
N VAL A 153 -13.25 -7.31 0.32
CA VAL A 153 -14.21 -6.67 -0.59
C VAL A 153 -15.33 -5.94 0.14
N SER A 154 -15.33 -5.96 1.48
CA SER A 154 -16.29 -5.21 2.28
C SER A 154 -16.12 -3.70 2.03
N PRO A 155 -17.21 -2.96 1.74
CA PRO A 155 -17.16 -1.51 1.59
C PRO A 155 -16.55 -0.80 2.80
N ALA A 156 -16.73 -1.33 4.02
CA ALA A 156 -16.20 -0.72 5.23
C ALA A 156 -14.66 -0.78 5.28
N VAL A 157 -14.06 -1.92 4.92
CA VAL A 157 -12.61 -2.08 4.89
C VAL A 157 -12.00 -1.27 3.74
N GLN A 158 -12.64 -1.27 2.57
CA GLN A 158 -12.19 -0.49 1.43
C GLN A 158 -12.24 1.02 1.69
N ASP A 159 -13.32 1.51 2.31
CA ASP A 159 -13.42 2.91 2.72
C ASP A 159 -12.38 3.29 3.78
N ALA A 160 -12.08 2.39 4.72
CA ALA A 160 -11.02 2.61 5.69
C ALA A 160 -9.62 2.72 5.04
N LEU A 161 -9.31 1.86 4.06
CA LEU A 161 -8.06 1.95 3.28
C LEU A 161 -7.94 3.27 2.52
N LEU A 162 -9.02 3.70 1.87
CA LEU A 162 -9.07 4.98 1.14
C LEU A 162 -8.92 6.17 2.09
N SER A 163 -9.64 6.16 3.21
CA SER A 163 -9.61 7.22 4.21
C SER A 163 -8.24 7.33 4.88
N HIS A 164 -7.57 6.19 5.10
CA HIS A 164 -6.20 6.15 5.60
C HIS A 164 -5.23 6.81 4.62
N ALA A 165 -5.32 6.43 3.34
CA ALA A 165 -4.50 7.01 2.29
C ALA A 165 -4.75 8.51 2.07
N GLU A 166 -6.01 8.95 2.15
CA GLU A 166 -6.40 10.37 2.04
C GLU A 166 -5.89 11.22 3.21
N THR A 167 -5.90 10.66 4.42
CA THR A 167 -5.44 11.35 5.63
C THR A 167 -3.93 11.52 5.61
N ARG A 168 -3.20 10.46 5.29
CA ARG A 168 -1.73 10.45 5.30
C ARG A 168 -1.11 11.12 4.06
N LYS A 169 -1.79 11.06 2.90
CA LYS A 169 -1.37 11.64 1.60
C LYS A 169 -0.06 11.10 1.01
N ASP A 170 0.68 10.28 1.75
CA ASP A 170 1.96 9.66 1.37
C ASP A 170 1.79 8.26 0.74
N ARG A 171 0.57 7.74 0.65
CA ARG A 171 0.29 6.35 0.28
C ARG A 171 -0.89 6.20 -0.68
N PHE A 172 -0.94 5.07 -1.36
CA PHE A 172 -1.93 4.76 -2.38
C PHE A 172 -2.57 3.37 -2.16
N ALA A 173 -3.89 3.29 -2.10
CA ALA A 173 -4.61 2.05 -1.88
C ALA A 173 -4.84 1.26 -3.18
N VAL A 174 -4.58 -0.05 -3.14
CA VAL A 174 -4.91 -1.00 -4.20
C VAL A 174 -6.00 -1.92 -3.68
N LEU A 175 -7.18 -1.82 -4.29
CA LEU A 175 -8.39 -2.49 -3.89
C LEU A 175 -8.79 -3.59 -4.86
N ASP A 176 -9.43 -4.62 -4.32
CA ASP A 176 -9.88 -5.80 -5.06
C ASP A 176 -11.39 -5.78 -5.30
N SER A 177 -11.79 -6.31 -6.45
CA SER A 177 -13.19 -6.63 -6.71
C SER A 177 -13.67 -7.88 -5.97
N PRO A 178 -14.99 -8.10 -5.85
CA PRO A 178 -15.54 -9.43 -5.58
C PRO A 178 -14.98 -10.49 -6.55
N GLU A 179 -14.79 -11.72 -6.07
CA GLU A 179 -14.32 -12.84 -6.89
C GLU A 179 -15.32 -13.17 -8.01
N THR A 180 -16.60 -13.15 -7.67
CA THR A 180 -17.70 -13.46 -8.59
C THR A 180 -18.65 -12.28 -8.70
N ILE A 181 -19.26 -12.14 -9.88
CA ILE A 181 -20.22 -11.08 -10.18
C ILE A 181 -21.55 -11.70 -10.59
N THR A 182 -22.65 -11.12 -10.12
CA THR A 182 -24.01 -11.51 -10.51
C THR A 182 -24.63 -10.41 -11.38
N GLY A 183 -25.02 -10.76 -12.60
CA GLY A 183 -25.73 -9.83 -13.51
C GLY A 183 -24.84 -8.87 -14.31
N GLY A 184 -23.59 -9.26 -14.61
CA GLY A 184 -22.71 -8.57 -15.56
C GLY A 184 -21.76 -7.55 -14.92
N VAL A 185 -20.75 -7.14 -15.69
CA VAL A 185 -19.71 -6.17 -15.24
C VAL A 185 -20.28 -4.82 -14.84
N ASP A 186 -21.48 -4.48 -15.33
CA ASP A 186 -22.13 -3.22 -15.02
C ASP A 186 -22.54 -3.07 -13.57
N LYS A 187 -22.81 -4.20 -12.91
CA LYS A 187 -23.25 -4.26 -11.52
C LYS A 187 -22.11 -4.40 -10.52
N LEU A 188 -20.86 -4.35 -10.98
CA LEU A 188 -19.71 -4.35 -10.09
C LEU A 188 -19.80 -3.16 -9.12
N PRO A 189 -19.66 -3.40 -7.80
CA PRO A 189 -19.69 -2.33 -6.83
C PRO A 189 -18.51 -1.39 -7.10
N LYS A 190 -18.80 -0.09 -7.22
CA LYS A 190 -17.77 0.94 -7.27
C LYS A 190 -17.48 1.38 -5.83
N PRO A 191 -16.22 1.32 -5.34
CA PRO A 191 -15.86 1.96 -4.09
C PRO A 191 -16.09 3.48 -4.13
N ARG A 192 -16.03 4.13 -2.96
CA ARG A 192 -16.14 5.58 -2.85
C ARG A 192 -15.14 6.29 -3.78
N ASP A 193 -15.54 7.46 -4.30
CA ASP A 193 -14.67 8.32 -5.09
C ASP A 193 -13.44 8.73 -4.27
N SER A 194 -12.25 8.45 -4.80
CA SER A 194 -10.98 8.84 -4.19
C SER A 194 -9.87 8.90 -5.23
N LYS A 195 -9.01 9.92 -5.11
CA LYS A 195 -7.79 9.99 -5.93
C LYS A 195 -6.68 9.09 -5.42
N TYR A 196 -6.74 8.63 -4.17
CA TYR A 196 -5.68 7.82 -3.54
C TYR A 196 -5.90 6.31 -3.66
N GLY A 197 -6.83 5.87 -4.52
CA GLY A 197 -7.14 4.45 -4.68
C GLY A 197 -7.27 4.02 -6.13
N ALA A 198 -6.97 2.75 -6.38
CA ALA A 198 -7.28 2.06 -7.62
C ALA A 198 -7.98 0.74 -7.33
N TYR A 199 -8.89 0.35 -8.21
CA TYR A 199 -9.70 -0.86 -8.06
C TYR A 199 -9.47 -1.80 -9.23
N TYR A 200 -9.24 -3.08 -8.94
CA TYR A 200 -8.84 -4.08 -9.92
C TYR A 200 -9.85 -5.23 -10.01
N PHE A 201 -10.18 -5.60 -11.25
CA PHE A 201 -11.04 -6.74 -11.61
C PHE A 201 -10.44 -7.43 -12.83
N PRO A 202 -10.53 -8.76 -13.00
CA PRO A 202 -11.04 -9.77 -12.07
C PRO A 202 -9.93 -10.44 -11.25
N TRP A 203 -10.32 -11.46 -10.47
CA TRP A 203 -9.38 -12.34 -9.76
C TRP A 203 -8.55 -13.16 -10.74
N ILE A 204 -7.32 -13.45 -10.34
CA ILE A 204 -6.32 -14.14 -11.14
C ILE A 204 -6.16 -15.57 -10.64
N GLN A 205 -5.91 -16.50 -11.54
CA GLN A 205 -5.65 -17.90 -11.21
C GLN A 205 -4.15 -18.10 -11.03
N VAL A 206 -3.75 -18.74 -9.93
CA VAL A 206 -2.36 -19.07 -9.60
C VAL A 206 -2.27 -20.54 -9.20
N TYR A 207 -1.06 -21.11 -9.29
CA TYR A 207 -0.80 -22.46 -8.81
C TYR A 207 -0.41 -22.43 -7.33
N ASP A 208 -1.20 -23.10 -6.51
CA ASP A 208 -0.92 -23.41 -5.11
C ASP A 208 -0.31 -24.83 -5.03
N PRO A 209 0.86 -25.03 -4.38
CA PRO A 209 1.49 -26.34 -4.27
C PRO A 209 0.63 -27.42 -3.60
N ASP A 210 -0.31 -27.04 -2.74
CA ASP A 210 -1.15 -27.96 -1.97
C ASP A 210 -2.54 -28.13 -2.59
N LYS A 211 -3.15 -27.05 -3.07
CA LYS A 211 -4.54 -27.03 -3.58
C LYS A 211 -4.62 -27.09 -5.11
N GLY A 212 -3.49 -26.96 -5.82
CA GLY A 212 -3.46 -26.83 -7.27
C GLY A 212 -3.90 -25.43 -7.72
N ASN A 213 -4.62 -25.33 -8.84
CA ASN A 213 -4.99 -24.03 -9.39
C ASN A 213 -6.13 -23.38 -8.59
N ILE A 214 -5.84 -22.28 -7.90
CA ILE A 214 -6.81 -21.49 -7.13
C ILE A 214 -6.95 -20.07 -7.68
N PHE A 215 -8.01 -19.36 -7.30
CA PHE A 215 -8.19 -17.95 -7.64
C PHE A 215 -7.84 -17.07 -6.45
N VAL A 216 -7.04 -16.03 -6.71
CA VAL A 216 -6.55 -15.11 -5.69
C VAL A 216 -6.85 -13.67 -6.07
N PRO A 217 -7.02 -12.78 -5.08
CA PRO A 217 -7.21 -11.36 -5.32
C PRO A 217 -5.99 -10.75 -6.04
N PRO A 218 -6.21 -9.81 -6.98
CA PRO A 218 -5.12 -9.27 -7.78
C PRO A 218 -4.20 -8.29 -7.02
N SER A 219 -4.66 -7.63 -5.95
CA SER A 219 -3.95 -6.52 -5.28
C SER A 219 -2.47 -6.77 -5.01
N GLY A 220 -2.10 -7.95 -4.50
CA GLY A 220 -0.69 -8.29 -4.24
C GLY A 220 0.17 -8.35 -5.51
N HIS A 221 -0.35 -8.97 -6.57
CA HIS A 221 0.35 -9.06 -7.85
C HIS A 221 0.47 -7.69 -8.51
N ILE A 222 -0.60 -6.88 -8.45
CA ILE A 222 -0.63 -5.53 -8.98
C ILE A 222 0.36 -4.63 -8.24
N ALA A 223 0.44 -4.72 -6.91
CA ALA A 223 1.41 -3.97 -6.13
C ALA A 223 2.86 -4.34 -6.49
N GLY A 224 3.11 -5.61 -6.84
CA GLY A 224 4.39 -6.05 -7.39
C GLY A 224 4.67 -5.44 -8.77
N VAL A 225 3.66 -5.39 -9.64
CA VAL A 225 3.79 -4.75 -10.97
C VAL A 225 4.04 -3.24 -10.85
N TYR A 226 3.43 -2.56 -9.88
CA TYR A 226 3.73 -1.16 -9.56
C TYR A 226 5.20 -1.02 -9.19
N SER A 227 5.68 -1.85 -8.26
CA SER A 227 7.08 -1.83 -7.80
C SER A 227 8.07 -2.04 -8.93
N ARG A 228 7.77 -2.98 -9.83
CA ARG A 228 8.59 -3.25 -11.02
C ARG A 228 8.56 -2.08 -12.00
N THR A 229 7.38 -1.56 -12.32
CA THR A 229 7.25 -0.44 -13.27
C THR A 229 7.98 0.79 -12.76
N ASP A 230 7.87 1.08 -11.47
CA ASP A 230 8.55 2.20 -10.83
C ASP A 230 10.07 2.04 -10.88
N SER A 231 10.58 0.82 -10.63
CA SER A 231 12.03 0.56 -10.62
C SER A 231 12.63 0.55 -12.03
N GLU A 232 11.88 0.07 -13.03
CA GLU A 232 12.36 -0.04 -14.42
C GLU A 232 12.18 1.25 -15.23
N ARG A 233 11.09 1.99 -14.99
CA ARG A 233 10.69 3.14 -15.83
C ARG A 233 10.34 4.41 -15.04
N GLY A 234 10.25 4.33 -13.71
CA GLY A 234 9.84 5.45 -12.87
C GLY A 234 8.32 5.56 -12.67
N VAL A 235 7.93 6.21 -11.58
CA VAL A 235 6.51 6.29 -11.12
C VAL A 235 5.61 7.06 -12.08
N HIS A 236 6.18 7.91 -12.93
CA HIS A 236 5.46 8.71 -13.92
C HIS A 236 4.85 7.85 -15.03
N LYS A 237 5.31 6.60 -15.19
CA LYS A 237 4.81 5.68 -16.20
C LYS A 237 3.63 4.87 -15.66
N ALA A 238 2.55 4.82 -16.43
CA ALA A 238 1.37 4.04 -16.09
C ALA A 238 1.69 2.53 -15.94
N PRO A 239 1.24 1.88 -14.84
CA PRO A 239 1.39 0.44 -14.63
C PRO A 239 0.31 -0.35 -15.40
N ALA A 240 0.22 -0.10 -16.71
CA ALA A 240 -0.71 -0.75 -17.63
C ALA A 240 0.06 -1.31 -18.83
N ASN A 241 -0.56 -2.28 -19.52
CA ASN A 241 0.06 -3.13 -20.54
C ASN A 241 1.24 -3.98 -19.99
N GLU A 242 1.29 -4.16 -18.68
CA GLU A 242 2.29 -4.97 -18.00
C GLU A 242 1.80 -6.39 -17.80
N ILE A 243 2.70 -7.38 -17.97
CA ILE A 243 2.39 -8.79 -17.75
C ILE A 243 2.33 -9.08 -16.25
N VAL A 244 1.30 -9.81 -15.82
CA VAL A 244 1.18 -10.32 -14.45
C VAL A 244 1.92 -11.67 -14.37
N ARG A 245 3.12 -11.66 -13.78
CA ARG A 245 3.94 -12.87 -13.61
C ARG A 245 3.28 -13.81 -12.60
N GLY A 246 3.29 -15.11 -12.90
CA GLY A 246 2.67 -16.14 -12.06
C GLY A 246 1.17 -16.35 -12.26
N ALA A 247 0.50 -15.48 -13.03
CA ALA A 247 -0.91 -15.67 -13.37
C ALA A 247 -1.06 -16.69 -14.50
N LEU A 248 -1.87 -17.72 -14.26
CA LEU A 248 -2.19 -18.81 -15.19
C LEU A 248 -3.50 -18.58 -15.95
N GLY A 249 -4.44 -17.88 -15.33
CA GLY A 249 -5.78 -17.66 -15.83
C GLY A 249 -6.47 -16.49 -15.17
N LEU A 250 -7.69 -16.20 -15.60
CA LEU A 250 -8.57 -15.18 -15.01
C LEU A 250 -9.89 -15.85 -14.64
N LYS A 251 -10.46 -15.47 -13.49
CA LYS A 251 -11.79 -15.97 -13.08
C LYS A 251 -12.87 -15.56 -14.09
N TYR A 252 -12.71 -14.38 -14.66
CA TYR A 252 -13.63 -13.80 -15.62
C TYR A 252 -12.85 -13.26 -16.80
N ASN A 253 -13.28 -13.55 -18.03
CA ASN A 253 -12.64 -13.03 -19.22
C ASN A 253 -13.36 -11.77 -19.69
N VAL A 254 -12.79 -10.61 -19.37
CA VAL A 254 -13.35 -9.31 -19.77
C VAL A 254 -13.22 -9.11 -21.27
N SER A 255 -14.36 -8.96 -21.94
CA SER A 255 -14.44 -8.62 -23.36
C SER A 255 -14.10 -7.14 -23.61
N LYS A 256 -13.93 -6.74 -24.88
CA LYS A 256 -13.66 -5.34 -25.23
C LYS A 256 -14.86 -4.44 -24.87
N GLY A 257 -16.09 -4.87 -25.17
CA GLY A 257 -17.29 -4.10 -24.87
C GLY A 257 -17.51 -3.91 -23.36
N GLU A 258 -17.27 -4.95 -22.56
CA GLU A 258 -17.34 -4.86 -21.10
C GLU A 258 -16.28 -3.94 -20.52
N GLN A 259 -15.08 -3.93 -21.10
CA GLN A 259 -14.04 -3.00 -20.69
C GLN A 259 -14.46 -1.54 -20.89
N ASP A 260 -15.15 -1.23 -22.00
CA ASP A 260 -15.63 0.13 -22.28
C ASP A 260 -16.66 0.60 -21.23
N LEU A 261 -17.33 -0.33 -20.53
CA LEU A 261 -18.25 -0.06 -19.42
C LEU A 261 -17.53 0.08 -18.06
N LEU A 262 -16.45 -0.67 -17.83
CA LEU A 262 -15.63 -0.61 -16.62
C LEU A 262 -14.79 0.68 -16.53
N ASN A 263 -14.33 1.12 -17.69
CA ASN A 263 -13.42 2.23 -17.87
C ASN A 263 -13.95 3.54 -17.23
N PRO A 264 -15.17 4.01 -17.53
CA PRO A 264 -15.75 5.21 -16.89
C PRO A 264 -15.96 5.07 -15.38
N LYS A 265 -16.08 3.84 -14.87
CA LYS A 265 -16.24 3.57 -13.43
C LYS A 265 -14.91 3.60 -12.67
N GLY A 266 -13.78 3.74 -13.36
CA GLY A 266 -12.45 3.70 -12.74
C GLY A 266 -12.00 2.29 -12.34
N ILE A 267 -12.63 1.25 -12.91
CA ILE A 267 -12.31 -0.16 -12.65
C ILE A 267 -11.25 -0.61 -13.65
N ASN A 268 -10.08 -1.01 -13.15
CA ASN A 268 -8.97 -1.46 -13.98
C ASN A 268 -9.11 -2.94 -14.31
N ALA A 269 -9.34 -3.24 -15.59
CA ALA A 269 -9.48 -4.61 -16.07
C ALA A 269 -8.12 -5.31 -16.20
N ILE A 270 -8.04 -6.56 -15.77
CA ILE A 270 -6.96 -7.50 -16.10
C ILE A 270 -7.48 -8.41 -17.21
N ARG A 271 -6.72 -8.54 -18.30
CA ARG A 271 -7.19 -9.21 -19.52
C ARG A 271 -6.15 -10.19 -20.04
N PHE A 272 -6.63 -11.29 -20.62
CA PHE A 272 -5.80 -12.17 -21.41
C PHE A 272 -5.66 -11.60 -22.83
N MET A 273 -4.44 -11.26 -23.24
CA MET A 273 -4.14 -10.72 -24.56
C MET A 273 -2.84 -11.30 -25.10
N ASN A 274 -2.85 -11.72 -26.38
CA ASN A 274 -1.67 -12.11 -27.16
C ASN A 274 -0.59 -12.86 -26.34
N GLY A 275 -0.97 -14.00 -25.77
CA GLY A 275 -0.05 -14.91 -25.08
C GLY A 275 0.26 -14.57 -23.61
N GLY A 276 -0.43 -13.61 -22.98
CA GLY A 276 -0.25 -13.34 -21.55
C GLY A 276 -1.38 -12.58 -20.88
N ILE A 277 -1.43 -12.68 -19.55
CA ILE A 277 -2.34 -11.92 -18.71
C ILE A 277 -1.72 -10.56 -18.42
N ARG A 278 -2.42 -9.49 -18.78
CA ARG A 278 -1.93 -8.11 -18.68
C ARG A 278 -2.89 -7.21 -17.94
N ILE A 279 -2.33 -6.23 -17.23
CA ILE A 279 -3.10 -5.11 -16.67
C ILE A 279 -3.52 -4.21 -17.83
N TRP A 280 -4.81 -3.91 -17.93
CA TRP A 280 -5.37 -3.16 -19.04
C TRP A 280 -6.23 -1.99 -18.57
N GLY A 281 -5.69 -1.27 -17.59
CA GLY A 281 -6.25 -0.05 -17.00
C GLY A 281 -5.24 0.61 -16.05
N ALA A 282 -5.27 1.93 -15.96
CA ALA A 282 -4.43 2.70 -15.05
C ALA A 282 -5.19 3.91 -14.48
N ARG A 283 -6.48 3.74 -14.19
CA ARG A 283 -7.35 4.78 -13.62
C ARG A 283 -7.45 4.67 -12.10
N THR A 284 -7.53 5.83 -11.46
CA THR A 284 -7.91 5.92 -10.04
C THR A 284 -9.44 5.81 -9.92
N LEU A 285 -9.93 5.79 -8.69
CA LEU A 285 -11.35 5.86 -8.39
C LEU A 285 -11.97 7.25 -8.57
N SER A 286 -11.15 8.27 -8.82
CA SER A 286 -11.56 9.68 -8.81
C SER A 286 -12.41 10.06 -10.02
N SER A 287 -13.43 10.86 -9.75
CA SER A 287 -14.27 11.54 -10.74
C SER A 287 -13.60 12.79 -11.34
N ASP A 288 -12.60 13.36 -10.68
CA ASP A 288 -11.85 14.52 -11.17
C ASP A 288 -10.93 14.14 -12.34
N PRO A 289 -11.09 14.74 -13.53
CA PRO A 289 -10.22 14.50 -14.68
C PRO A 289 -8.72 14.71 -14.39
N SER A 290 -8.38 15.62 -13.47
CA SER A 290 -7.00 15.96 -13.10
C SER A 290 -6.29 14.79 -12.39
N TRP A 291 -7.06 13.98 -11.66
CA TRP A 291 -6.56 12.84 -10.87
C TRP A 291 -6.98 11.49 -11.45
N ARG A 292 -7.43 11.48 -12.70
CA ARG A 292 -7.95 10.27 -13.38
C ARG A 292 -6.96 9.12 -13.44
N TYR A 293 -5.67 9.39 -13.50
CA TYR A 293 -4.64 8.38 -13.77
C TYR A 293 -3.75 8.09 -12.57
N ILE A 294 -3.44 6.81 -12.38
CA ILE A 294 -2.65 6.29 -11.26
C ILE A 294 -1.24 6.87 -11.24
N ASN A 295 -0.56 6.89 -12.38
CA ASN A 295 0.81 7.42 -12.48
C ASN A 295 0.87 8.91 -12.16
N VAL A 296 -0.17 9.69 -12.53
CA VAL A 296 -0.23 11.11 -12.17
C VAL A 296 -0.35 11.26 -10.66
N ARG A 297 -1.30 10.59 -10.01
CA ARG A 297 -1.43 10.71 -8.55
C ARG A 297 -0.19 10.20 -7.82
N ARG A 298 0.36 9.05 -8.21
CA ARG A 298 1.55 8.48 -7.55
C ARG A 298 2.80 9.34 -7.75
N LEU A 299 2.95 10.00 -8.91
CA LEU A 299 4.00 11.00 -9.12
C LEU A 299 3.88 12.17 -8.14
N PHE A 300 2.68 12.72 -7.97
CA PHE A 300 2.46 13.80 -7.01
C PHE A 300 2.69 13.36 -5.56
N ILE A 301 2.27 12.16 -5.18
CA ILE A 301 2.58 11.60 -3.84
C ILE A 301 4.09 11.56 -3.62
N MET A 302 4.86 10.98 -4.56
CA MET A 302 6.32 10.91 -4.45
C MET A 302 6.95 12.31 -4.34
N VAL A 303 6.52 13.27 -5.18
CA VAL A 303 7.06 14.64 -5.16
C VAL A 303 6.75 15.35 -3.85
N GLU A 304 5.49 15.29 -3.40
CA GLU A 304 5.05 15.89 -2.14
C GLU A 304 5.82 15.31 -0.95
N SER A 305 5.90 13.98 -0.84
CA SER A 305 6.62 13.31 0.26
C SER A 305 8.13 13.53 0.22
N SER A 306 8.75 13.62 -0.96
CA SER A 306 10.19 13.89 -1.09
C SER A 306 10.54 15.30 -0.65
N ILE A 307 9.72 16.29 -1.06
CA ILE A 307 9.89 17.67 -0.64
C ILE A 307 9.69 17.77 0.86
N GLU A 308 8.59 17.25 1.41
CA GLU A 308 8.29 17.30 2.84
C GLU A 308 9.43 16.74 3.70
N ARG A 309 9.92 15.54 3.36
CA ARG A 309 11.03 14.88 4.07
C ARG A 309 12.33 15.70 3.99
N ALA A 310 12.64 16.26 2.83
CA ALA A 310 13.87 17.00 2.64
C ALA A 310 13.83 18.44 3.20
N THR A 311 12.65 19.01 3.42
CA THR A 311 12.48 20.35 4.00
C THR A 311 12.27 20.35 5.52
N GLN A 312 12.36 19.22 6.20
CA GLN A 312 12.19 19.16 7.67
C GLN A 312 13.16 20.05 8.45
N TRP A 313 14.38 20.25 7.96
CA TRP A 313 15.37 21.13 8.60
C TRP A 313 14.92 22.60 8.67
N VAL A 314 13.96 23.02 7.83
CA VAL A 314 13.46 24.40 7.77
C VAL A 314 12.65 24.78 9.02
N VAL A 315 12.12 23.80 9.76
CA VAL A 315 11.06 23.99 10.77
C VAL A 315 11.47 24.89 11.96
N PHE A 316 12.75 25.16 12.16
CA PHE A 316 13.23 26.06 13.22
C PHE A 316 14.26 27.10 12.75
N GLU A 317 14.32 27.33 11.43
CA GLU A 317 15.18 28.34 10.84
C GLU A 317 14.57 29.75 10.96
N PRO A 318 15.39 30.82 11.04
CA PRO A 318 14.89 32.18 11.00
C PRO A 318 14.09 32.45 9.71
N ASN A 319 12.86 32.94 9.87
CA ASN A 319 11.99 33.23 8.73
C ASN A 319 12.44 34.50 7.99
N ASP A 320 13.42 34.37 7.10
CA ASP A 320 13.99 35.46 6.32
C ASP A 320 14.01 35.17 4.80
N HIS A 321 14.31 36.20 4.01
CA HIS A 321 14.40 36.08 2.55
C HIS A 321 15.50 35.12 2.08
N ARG A 322 16.55 34.91 2.89
CA ARG A 322 17.66 34.01 2.54
C ARG A 322 17.20 32.55 2.62
N LEU A 323 16.44 32.20 3.66
CA LEU A 323 15.79 30.90 3.81
C LEU A 323 14.84 30.63 2.65
N TRP A 324 13.97 31.58 2.30
CA TRP A 324 13.01 31.40 1.20
C TRP A 324 13.71 31.10 -0.13
N LYS A 325 14.77 31.86 -0.46
CA LYS A 325 15.58 31.61 -1.67
C LYS A 325 16.28 30.25 -1.61
N ARG A 326 16.75 29.82 -0.43
CA ARG A 326 17.39 28.51 -0.24
C ARG A 326 16.40 27.37 -0.47
N VAL A 327 15.20 27.46 0.10
CA VAL A 327 14.12 26.49 -0.10
C VAL A 327 13.70 26.44 -1.57
N GLN A 328 13.42 27.61 -2.17
CA GLN A 328 13.04 27.69 -3.58
C GLN A 328 14.10 27.08 -4.50
N ARG A 329 15.39 27.40 -4.31
CA ARG A 329 16.48 26.81 -5.09
C ARG A 329 16.52 25.30 -4.95
N THR A 330 16.38 24.78 -3.74
CA THR A 330 16.44 23.34 -3.45
C THR A 330 15.30 22.58 -4.13
N ILE A 331 14.07 23.10 -4.02
CA ILE A 331 12.88 22.52 -4.67
C ILE A 331 12.98 22.64 -6.19
N SER A 332 13.37 23.80 -6.72
CA SER A 332 13.54 24.00 -8.16
C SER A 332 14.58 23.03 -8.73
N SER A 333 15.73 22.86 -8.08
CA SER A 333 16.74 21.89 -8.52
C SER A 333 16.20 20.46 -8.56
N PHE A 334 15.41 20.04 -7.57
CA PHE A 334 14.78 18.72 -7.57
C PHE A 334 13.78 18.55 -8.72
N LEU A 335 12.91 19.54 -8.93
CA LEU A 335 11.92 19.49 -10.01
C LEU A 335 12.58 19.53 -11.40
N THR A 336 13.73 20.21 -11.55
CA THR A 336 14.51 20.18 -12.78
C THR A 336 15.13 18.80 -13.05
N LEU A 337 15.51 18.05 -12.02
CA LEU A 337 15.99 16.67 -12.19
C LEU A 337 14.89 15.69 -12.63
N LEU A 338 13.61 16.03 -12.38
CA LEU A 338 12.46 15.22 -12.76
C LEU A 338 11.92 15.55 -14.17
N TRP A 339 12.27 16.71 -14.75
CA TRP A 339 11.78 17.21 -16.03
C TRP A 339 12.52 16.60 -17.22
#